data_AF-A0A979FGJ9-F1
#
_entry.id   AF-A0A979FGJ9-F1
#
_cell.length_a   1.000
_cell.length_b   1.000
_cell.length_c   1.000
_cell.angle_alpha   90.00
_cell.angle_beta   90.00
_cell.angle_gamma   90.00
#
_symmetry.space_group_name_H-M   'P 1'
#
loop_
_entity.id
_entity.type
_entity.pdbx_description
1 polymer ?
#
loop_
_entity_poly.entity_id
_entity_poly.type
_entity_poly.pdbx_seq_one_letter_code
_entity_poly.pdbx_strand_id
1 'polypeptide(L)'
;MNDCAGFCFSRASNSCRIHGPHNMMMSSTLVGNTRYKLLNQVGNYSDSRQRCADIKGYPAAPTSPATNEVFRSLIIGDTWVGVRKWNFETRLESNGQKIVYNNFGLLEGFTLVYFEDCVLMSTSGKWKDTPCGYNSYPVLCQSPGTNNCDAQGQDVTPRNYTTDPDGSYVCYRPVH
;
A
#
# COMPACT_ATOMS: atom_id res chain seq x y z
N MET A 1 -20.12 0.02 19.69
CA MET A 1 -19.36 -1.24 19.78
C MET A 1 -17.90 -0.88 19.58
N ASN A 2 -17.06 -1.19 20.55
CA ASN A 2 -15.69 -0.68 20.64
C ASN A 2 -14.77 -1.50 19.72
N ASP A 3 -14.48 -0.98 18.53
CA ASP A 3 -13.45 -1.52 17.65
C ASP A 3 -12.08 -1.25 18.25
N CYS A 4 -11.62 -2.17 19.10
CA CYS A 4 -10.27 -2.11 19.64
C CYS A 4 -9.29 -2.68 18.62
N ALA A 5 -8.57 -1.79 17.93
CA ALA A 5 -7.34 -2.12 17.22
C ALA A 5 -6.31 -2.64 18.24
N GLY A 6 -6.12 -3.97 18.28
CA GLY A 6 -5.17 -4.63 19.18
C GLY A 6 -4.23 -5.56 18.41
N PHE A 7 -2.99 -5.68 18.88
CA PHE A 7 -2.04 -6.67 18.36
C PHE A 7 -2.29 -8.01 19.03
N CYS A 8 -2.38 -9.09 18.26
CA CYS A 8 -2.57 -10.45 18.75
C CYS A 8 -1.37 -11.33 18.46
N PHE A 9 -0.88 -12.04 19.46
CA PHE A 9 0.26 -12.96 19.34
C PHE A 9 -0.21 -14.41 19.48
N SER A 10 0.31 -15.28 18.59
CA SER A 10 0.17 -16.73 18.71
C SER A 10 1.51 -17.35 19.11
N ARG A 11 1.51 -18.07 20.23
CA ARG A 11 2.64 -18.90 20.66
C ARG A 11 2.85 -20.11 19.76
N ALA A 12 1.77 -20.67 19.20
CA ALA A 12 1.84 -21.87 18.38
C ALA A 12 2.59 -21.63 17.06
N SER A 13 2.42 -20.45 16.47
CA SER A 13 3.05 -20.06 15.21
C SER A 13 4.16 -19.02 15.37
N ASN A 14 4.46 -18.60 16.60
CA ASN A 14 5.39 -17.52 16.92
C ASN A 14 5.19 -16.26 16.04
N SER A 15 3.93 -15.81 15.90
CA SER A 15 3.57 -14.74 14.97
C SER A 15 2.57 -13.73 15.55
N CYS A 16 2.65 -12.48 15.10
CA CYS A 16 1.76 -11.38 15.47
C CYS A 16 0.76 -11.09 14.33
N ARG A 17 -0.50 -10.76 14.66
CA ARG A 17 -1.54 -10.25 13.74
C ARG A 17 -2.26 -9.07 14.38
N ILE A 18 -2.72 -8.07 13.63
CA ILE A 18 -3.61 -7.04 14.20
C ILE A 18 -5.06 -7.53 14.09
N HIS A 19 -5.79 -7.51 15.21
CA HIS A 19 -7.24 -7.72 15.20
C HIS A 19 -7.90 -6.47 14.64
N GLY A 20 -8.39 -6.55 13.41
CA GLY A 20 -9.10 -5.47 12.75
C GLY A 20 -9.40 -5.81 11.29
N PRO A 21 -10.65 -5.65 10.83
CA PRO A 21 -11.04 -6.02 9.46
C PRO A 21 -10.45 -5.14 8.35
N HIS A 22 -9.67 -4.10 8.65
CA HIS A 22 -9.36 -3.03 7.70
C HIS A 22 -7.87 -2.75 7.42
N ASN A 23 -6.93 -3.52 7.98
CA ASN A 23 -5.50 -3.23 7.75
C ASN A 23 -4.94 -3.99 6.54
N MET A 24 -3.91 -3.42 5.90
CA MET A 24 -3.10 -4.07 4.85
C MET A 24 -2.52 -5.43 5.24
N MET A 25 -2.66 -5.88 6.49
CA MET A 25 -2.22 -7.20 6.95
C MET A 25 -3.15 -8.34 6.51
N MET A 26 -4.44 -8.05 6.24
CA MET A 26 -5.42 -9.04 5.79
C MET A 26 -5.57 -8.94 4.26
N SER A 27 -5.25 -10.03 3.56
CA SER A 27 -5.37 -10.18 2.09
C SER A 27 -4.40 -9.32 1.24
N SER A 28 -3.17 -9.10 1.72
CA SER A 28 -2.08 -8.48 0.94
C SER A 28 -1.06 -9.50 0.47
N THR A 29 -0.43 -9.27 -0.69
CA THR A 29 0.78 -9.99 -1.09
C THR A 29 2.00 -9.39 -0.41
N LEU A 30 2.79 -10.21 0.29
CA LEU A 30 4.07 -9.81 0.89
C LEU A 30 5.21 -10.14 -0.07
N VAL A 31 5.99 -9.14 -0.48
CA VAL A 31 7.22 -9.34 -1.26
C VAL A 31 8.36 -8.63 -0.55
N GLY A 32 9.36 -9.42 -0.12
CA GLY A 32 10.38 -8.94 0.81
C GLY A 32 9.73 -8.42 2.10
N ASN A 33 10.06 -7.19 2.48
CA ASN A 33 9.50 -6.51 3.65
C ASN A 33 8.43 -5.47 3.28
N THR A 34 7.69 -5.66 2.17
CA THR A 34 6.64 -4.74 1.74
C THR A 34 5.36 -5.50 1.43
N ARG A 35 4.24 -5.00 1.95
CA ARG A 35 2.90 -5.52 1.66
C ARG A 35 2.29 -4.74 0.51
N TYR A 36 1.60 -5.43 -0.38
CA TYR A 36 0.87 -4.85 -1.50
C TYR A 36 -0.57 -5.31 -1.50
N LYS A 37 -1.51 -4.39 -1.74
CA LYS A 37 -2.93 -4.71 -1.83
C LYS A 37 -3.58 -3.90 -2.94
N LEU A 38 -4.19 -4.59 -3.89
CA LEU A 38 -5.04 -3.96 -4.90
C LEU A 38 -6.40 -3.63 -4.28
N LEU A 39 -6.81 -2.38 -4.38
CA LEU A 39 -8.16 -1.94 -4.05
C LEU A 39 -8.95 -1.73 -5.35
N ASN A 40 -9.88 -2.64 -5.63
CA ASN A 40 -10.68 -2.64 -6.87
C ASN A 40 -11.72 -1.51 -6.94
N GLN A 41 -11.99 -0.82 -5.82
CA GLN A 41 -12.87 0.33 -5.84
C GLN A 41 -12.23 1.44 -6.67
N VAL A 42 -12.92 1.85 -7.74
CA VAL A 42 -12.43 2.88 -8.67
C VAL A 42 -12.65 4.28 -8.13
N GLY A 43 -11.74 5.20 -8.43
CA GLY A 43 -11.88 6.62 -8.10
C GLY A 43 -10.75 7.44 -8.72
N ASN A 44 -10.83 8.75 -8.56
CA ASN A 44 -9.74 9.62 -8.99
C ASN A 44 -8.49 9.37 -8.13
N TYR A 45 -7.37 10.00 -8.48
CA TYR A 45 -6.12 9.77 -7.77
C TYR A 45 -6.19 10.20 -6.30
N SER A 46 -6.92 11.28 -5.99
CA SER A 46 -7.06 11.76 -4.61
C SER A 46 -7.86 10.77 -3.75
N ASP A 47 -8.99 10.26 -4.26
CA ASP A 47 -9.78 9.23 -3.60
C ASP A 47 -8.94 7.98 -3.35
N SER A 48 -8.14 7.61 -4.35
CA SER A 48 -7.25 6.45 -4.30
C SER A 48 -6.17 6.58 -3.23
N ARG A 49 -5.56 7.76 -3.09
CA ARG A 49 -4.64 8.05 -1.98
C ARG A 49 -5.32 7.88 -0.63
N GLN A 50 -6.53 8.43 -0.48
CA GLN A 50 -7.29 8.33 0.75
C GLN A 50 -7.60 6.87 1.09
N ARG A 51 -8.03 6.07 0.12
CA ARG A 51 -8.31 4.64 0.33
C ARG A 51 -7.08 3.85 0.78
N CYS A 52 -5.89 4.15 0.23
CA CYS A 52 -4.67 3.55 0.75
C CYS A 52 -4.38 3.99 2.19
N ALA A 53 -4.60 5.27 2.53
CA ALA A 53 -4.42 5.78 3.88
C ALA A 53 -5.41 5.15 4.89
N ASP A 54 -6.65 4.88 4.47
CA ASP A 54 -7.69 4.24 5.29
C ASP A 54 -7.26 2.85 5.76
N ILE A 55 -6.45 2.14 4.96
CA ILE A 55 -5.88 0.83 5.28
C ILE A 55 -4.44 0.89 5.84
N LYS A 56 -4.01 2.08 6.28
CA LYS A 56 -2.66 2.36 6.83
C LYS A 56 -1.52 2.12 5.85
N GLY A 57 -1.80 2.31 4.56
CA GLY A 57 -0.82 2.28 3.49
C GLY A 57 -0.75 3.61 2.73
N TYR A 58 -0.11 3.56 1.57
CA TYR A 58 -0.02 4.65 0.61
C TYR A 58 0.06 4.07 -0.80
N PRO A 59 -0.20 4.82 -1.88
CA PRO A 59 -0.10 4.29 -3.24
C PRO A 59 1.28 3.67 -3.49
N ALA A 60 1.27 2.49 -4.12
CA ALA A 60 2.46 1.70 -4.35
C ALA A 60 3.30 2.29 -5.48
N ALA A 61 4.60 2.48 -5.26
CA ALA A 61 5.50 3.10 -6.23
C ALA A 61 6.48 2.08 -6.83
N PRO A 62 6.43 1.82 -8.15
CA PRO A 62 7.36 0.91 -8.80
C PRO A 62 8.70 1.64 -9.04
N THR A 63 9.68 1.43 -8.17
CA THR A 63 10.98 2.14 -8.18
C THR A 63 12.10 1.37 -8.89
N SER A 64 11.82 0.17 -9.38
CA SER A 64 12.77 -0.70 -10.05
C SER A 64 12.06 -1.67 -11.00
N PRO A 65 12.78 -2.30 -11.97
CA PRO A 65 12.19 -3.34 -12.81
C PRO A 65 11.57 -4.48 -12.01
N ALA A 66 12.22 -4.89 -10.92
CA ALA A 66 11.73 -5.97 -10.05
C ALA A 66 10.41 -5.59 -9.35
N THR A 67 10.30 -4.38 -8.81
CA THR A 67 9.05 -3.91 -8.18
C THR A 67 7.95 -3.67 -9.21
N ASN A 68 8.30 -3.22 -10.42
CA ASN A 68 7.35 -3.09 -11.52
C ASN A 68 6.72 -4.43 -11.90
N GLU A 69 7.52 -5.49 -11.95
CA GLU A 69 7.04 -6.84 -12.27
C GLU A 69 6.12 -7.40 -11.18
N VAL A 70 6.45 -7.17 -9.91
CA VAL A 70 5.55 -7.48 -8.79
C VAL A 70 4.20 -6.78 -9.00
N PHE A 71 4.19 -5.50 -9.33
CA PHE A 71 2.94 -4.75 -9.48
C PHE A 71 2.14 -5.26 -10.67
N ARG A 72 2.80 -5.53 -11.80
CA ARG A 72 2.20 -6.13 -13.00
C ARG A 72 1.47 -7.43 -12.68
N SER A 73 2.02 -8.27 -11.80
CA SER A 73 1.40 -9.53 -11.39
C SER A 73 0.20 -9.38 -10.43
N LEU A 74 0.04 -8.21 -9.80
CA LEU A 74 -1.02 -7.95 -8.82
C LEU A 74 -2.22 -7.19 -9.38
N ILE A 75 -2.03 -6.45 -10.47
CA ILE A 75 -3.09 -5.65 -11.11
C ILE A 75 -3.87 -6.49 -12.12
N ILE A 76 -5.16 -6.16 -12.28
CA ILE A 76 -6.07 -6.83 -13.22
C ILE A 76 -6.55 -5.92 -14.35
N GLY A 77 -6.08 -4.67 -14.36
CA GLY A 77 -6.43 -3.61 -15.30
C GLY A 77 -5.60 -2.35 -15.03
N ASP A 78 -5.86 -1.28 -15.77
CA ASP A 78 -5.22 0.01 -15.54
C ASP A 78 -5.42 0.46 -14.09
N THR A 79 -4.32 0.71 -13.40
CA THR A 79 -4.30 0.90 -11.94
C THR A 79 -3.41 2.08 -11.57
N TRP A 80 -3.88 2.92 -10.64
CA TRP A 80 -3.09 4.00 -10.08
C TRP A 80 -1.86 3.49 -9.31
N VAL A 81 -0.73 4.15 -9.54
CA VAL A 81 0.52 3.91 -8.82
C VAL A 81 1.04 5.20 -8.16
N GLY A 82 1.85 5.04 -7.12
CA GLY A 82 2.42 6.06 -6.26
C GLY A 82 3.61 6.81 -6.86
N VAL A 83 3.58 7.08 -8.17
CA VAL A 83 4.55 7.93 -8.85
C VAL A 83 3.84 9.08 -9.55
N ARG A 84 4.50 10.22 -9.61
CA ARG A 84 4.10 11.39 -10.39
C ARG A 84 5.09 11.68 -11.50
N LYS A 85 4.60 12.27 -12.58
CA LYS A 85 5.42 12.87 -13.64
C LYS A 85 5.31 14.39 -13.50
N TRP A 86 6.41 15.06 -13.19
CA TRP A 86 6.46 16.52 -13.05
C TRP A 86 7.63 17.06 -13.86
N ASN A 87 7.38 17.92 -14.86
CA ASN A 87 8.42 18.51 -15.72
C ASN A 87 9.45 17.48 -16.24
N PHE A 88 8.97 16.37 -16.81
CA PHE A 88 9.76 15.23 -17.31
C PHE A 88 10.51 14.41 -16.25
N GLU A 89 10.38 14.75 -14.98
CA GLU A 89 10.94 13.96 -13.88
C GLU A 89 9.87 13.04 -13.30
N THR A 90 10.27 11.79 -13.03
CA THR A 90 9.43 10.89 -12.24
C THR A 90 9.78 11.02 -10.77
N ARG A 91 8.77 11.18 -9.92
CA ARG A 91 8.93 11.39 -8.48
C ARG A 91 7.99 10.47 -7.70
N LEU A 92 8.40 10.09 -6.50
CA LEU A 92 7.54 9.36 -5.58
C LEU A 92 6.42 10.27 -5.08
N GLU A 93 5.20 9.75 -5.03
CA GLU A 93 4.07 10.46 -4.42
C GLU A 93 4.26 10.67 -2.91
N SER A 94 4.91 9.72 -2.24
CA SER A 94 5.02 9.70 -0.78
C SER A 94 5.89 10.81 -0.20
N ASN A 95 6.94 11.21 -0.91
CA ASN A 95 7.94 12.16 -0.41
C ASN A 95 8.54 13.10 -1.48
N GLY A 96 8.06 13.04 -2.72
CA GLY A 96 8.57 13.85 -3.84
C GLY A 96 9.96 13.48 -4.33
N GLN A 97 10.59 12.42 -3.80
CA GLN A 97 11.93 12.00 -4.21
C GLN A 97 11.94 11.60 -5.68
N LYS A 98 12.90 12.14 -6.44
CA LYS A 98 13.12 11.77 -7.84
C LYS A 98 13.54 10.30 -7.95
N ILE A 99 12.94 9.57 -8.88
CA ILE A 99 13.34 8.21 -9.25
C ILE A 99 13.90 8.20 -10.66
N VAL A 100 14.91 7.35 -10.88
CA VAL A 100 15.58 7.20 -12.19
C VAL A 100 14.86 6.16 -13.04
N TYR A 101 14.33 5.12 -12.39
CA TYR A 101 13.57 4.09 -13.07
C TYR A 101 12.24 4.66 -13.61
N ASN A 102 11.95 4.34 -14.86
CA ASN A 102 10.68 4.61 -15.49
C ASN A 102 10.33 3.47 -16.46
N ASN A 103 9.03 3.28 -16.71
CA ASN A 103 8.55 2.28 -17.66
C ASN A 103 7.37 2.80 -18.50
N PHE A 104 7.41 4.08 -18.87
CA PHE A 104 6.39 4.67 -19.72
C PHE A 104 6.28 3.93 -21.05
N GLY A 105 5.04 3.86 -21.58
CA GLY A 105 4.79 3.42 -22.94
C GLY A 105 5.52 4.29 -23.96
N LEU A 106 5.69 3.76 -25.17
CA LEU A 106 6.20 4.55 -26.29
C LEU A 106 5.33 5.81 -26.45
N LEU A 107 5.98 6.98 -26.56
CA LEU A 107 5.38 8.31 -26.72
C LEU A 107 4.70 8.93 -25.47
N GLU A 108 4.33 8.17 -24.44
CA GLU A 108 3.80 8.69 -23.16
C GLU A 108 4.89 9.45 -22.35
N GLY A 109 6.17 9.17 -22.58
CA GLY A 109 7.27 9.91 -21.96
C GLY A 109 7.48 11.33 -22.52
N PHE A 110 6.89 11.66 -23.67
CA PHE A 110 7.17 12.85 -24.46
C PHE A 110 6.00 13.83 -24.57
N THR A 111 4.82 13.45 -24.08
CA THR A 111 3.63 14.29 -24.05
C THR A 111 3.86 15.51 -23.15
N LEU A 112 3.94 16.68 -23.78
CA LEU A 112 4.10 18.03 -23.21
C LEU A 112 2.83 18.54 -22.49
N VAL A 113 2.00 17.63 -21.95
CA VAL A 113 0.71 18.02 -21.39
C VAL A 113 0.91 18.30 -19.91
N TYR A 114 1.07 19.58 -19.57
CA TYR A 114 1.25 20.15 -18.23
C TYR A 114 0.11 19.86 -17.20
N PHE A 115 -0.78 18.91 -17.49
CA PHE A 115 -1.98 18.62 -16.70
C PHE A 115 -2.10 17.14 -16.28
N GLU A 116 -1.14 16.28 -16.65
CA GLU A 116 -1.18 14.83 -16.42
C GLU A 116 -0.07 14.38 -15.46
N ASP A 117 -0.17 14.80 -14.18
CA ASP A 117 0.88 14.50 -13.19
C ASP A 117 0.79 13.09 -12.59
N CYS A 118 -0.34 12.40 -12.76
CA CYS A 118 -0.58 11.08 -12.17
C CYS A 118 -0.25 9.97 -13.15
N VAL A 119 0.05 8.78 -12.61
CA VAL A 119 0.53 7.66 -13.43
C VAL A 119 -0.33 6.43 -13.21
N LEU A 120 -0.71 5.80 -14.31
CA LEU A 120 -1.30 4.47 -14.35
C LEU A 120 -0.26 3.44 -14.76
N MET A 121 -0.38 2.24 -14.21
CA MET A 121 0.24 1.04 -14.74
C MET A 121 -0.83 0.17 -15.41
N SER A 122 -0.57 -0.25 -16.65
CA SER A 122 -1.38 -1.24 -17.36
C SER A 122 -0.91 -2.67 -17.06
N THR A 123 -1.70 -3.68 -17.42
CA THR A 123 -1.36 -5.11 -17.24
C THR A 123 -0.12 -5.57 -18.04
N SER A 124 0.32 -4.77 -19.01
CA SER A 124 1.62 -4.96 -19.70
C SER A 124 2.83 -4.55 -18.84
N GLY A 125 2.58 -3.90 -17.71
CA GLY A 125 3.60 -3.28 -16.84
C GLY A 125 4.03 -1.90 -17.30
N LYS A 126 3.56 -1.42 -18.47
CA LYS A 126 3.86 -0.09 -19.00
C LYS A 126 3.04 0.99 -18.31
N TRP A 127 3.67 2.16 -18.18
CA TRP A 127 3.09 3.33 -17.53
C TRP A 127 2.53 4.31 -18.54
N LYS A 128 1.52 5.06 -18.08
CA LYS A 128 0.88 6.13 -18.81
C LYS A 128 0.68 7.31 -17.87
N ASP A 129 1.08 8.51 -18.29
CA ASP A 129 0.67 9.74 -17.62
C ASP A 129 -0.81 10.00 -17.87
N THR A 130 -1.50 10.48 -16.84
CA THR A 130 -2.96 10.58 -16.84
C THR A 130 -3.41 11.73 -15.94
N PRO A 131 -4.47 12.46 -16.30
CA PRO A 131 -5.02 13.49 -15.44
C PRO A 131 -5.48 12.90 -14.11
N CYS A 132 -5.06 13.51 -13.00
CA CYS A 132 -5.33 12.98 -11.67
C CYS A 132 -6.82 12.97 -11.27
N GLY A 133 -7.62 13.90 -11.82
CA GLY A 133 -8.97 14.20 -11.31
C GLY A 133 -10.13 13.68 -12.14
N TYR A 134 -9.94 13.45 -13.44
CA TYR A 134 -11.05 13.18 -14.37
C TYR A 134 -11.34 11.69 -14.56
N ASN A 135 -10.35 10.83 -14.34
CA ASN A 135 -10.48 9.41 -14.58
C ASN A 135 -10.62 8.62 -13.27
N SER A 136 -11.30 7.47 -13.33
CA SER A 136 -11.51 6.59 -12.18
C SER A 136 -10.91 5.22 -12.42
N TYR A 137 -9.95 4.83 -11.58
CA TYR A 137 -9.27 3.54 -11.67
C TYR A 137 -9.08 2.92 -10.27
N PRO A 138 -8.84 1.59 -10.18
CA PRO A 138 -8.32 0.95 -8.99
C PRO A 138 -6.98 1.53 -8.55
N VAL A 139 -6.55 1.22 -7.33
CA VAL A 139 -5.23 1.62 -6.82
C VAL A 139 -4.51 0.45 -6.18
N LEU A 140 -3.22 0.32 -6.47
CA LEU A 140 -2.33 -0.58 -5.75
C LEU A 140 -1.75 0.18 -4.56
N CYS A 141 -1.99 -0.29 -3.35
CA CYS A 141 -1.44 0.28 -2.12
C CYS A 141 -0.24 -0.53 -1.65
N GLN A 142 0.71 0.13 -0.99
CA GLN A 142 1.82 -0.48 -0.28
C GLN A 142 1.90 -0.02 1.18
N SER A 143 2.49 -0.86 2.02
CA SER A 143 2.94 -0.49 3.37
C SER A 143 4.21 -1.25 3.71
N PRO A 144 5.03 -0.77 4.66
CA PRO A 144 6.04 -1.60 5.28
C PRO A 144 5.40 -2.91 5.74
N GLY A 145 6.03 -4.01 5.36
CA GLY A 145 5.72 -5.37 5.79
C GLY A 145 6.35 -5.72 7.12
N THR A 146 6.79 -4.72 7.89
CA THR A 146 7.25 -4.91 9.27
C THR A 146 6.13 -5.55 10.06
N ASN A 147 6.24 -6.87 10.19
CA ASN A 147 5.60 -7.66 11.22
C ASN A 147 6.36 -7.52 12.54
N ASN A 148 7.26 -6.54 12.65
CA ASN A 148 8.03 -6.35 13.85
C ASN A 148 7.06 -5.88 14.93
N CYS A 149 6.70 -6.84 15.76
CA CYS A 149 6.57 -6.68 17.20
C CYS A 149 7.93 -6.17 17.79
N ASP A 150 8.60 -5.21 17.13
CA ASP A 150 9.48 -4.26 17.79
C ASP A 150 8.55 -3.34 18.57
N ALA A 151 7.96 -3.90 19.63
CA ALA A 151 8.00 -3.20 20.88
C ALA A 151 9.48 -2.82 21.08
N GLN A 152 9.84 -1.62 20.65
CA GLN A 152 11.03 -0.99 21.18
C GLN A 152 10.81 -0.90 22.68
N GLY A 153 11.33 -1.90 23.40
CA GLY A 153 11.67 -1.87 24.81
C GLY A 153 10.67 -1.23 25.76
N GLN A 154 9.37 -1.48 25.64
CA GLN A 154 8.45 -1.20 26.74
C GLN A 154 7.81 -2.50 27.22
N ASP A 155 8.15 -2.85 28.46
CA ASP A 155 7.49 -3.86 29.28
C ASP A 155 5.97 -3.73 29.18
N VAL A 156 5.35 -4.48 28.26
CA VAL A 156 3.91 -4.69 28.25
C VAL A 156 3.59 -5.69 29.35
N THR A 157 3.56 -5.19 30.59
CA THR A 157 2.94 -5.95 31.68
C THR A 157 1.46 -6.15 31.34
N PRO A 158 0.95 -7.40 31.32
CA PRO A 158 -0.36 -7.72 30.79
C PRO A 158 -1.41 -7.35 31.82
N ARG A 159 -2.12 -6.23 31.64
CA ARG A 159 -3.31 -5.93 32.47
C ARG A 159 -4.65 -6.12 31.78
N ASN A 160 -4.72 -6.29 30.46
CA ASN A 160 -6.00 -6.52 29.76
C ASN A 160 -5.76 -7.26 28.44
N TYR A 161 -5.94 -8.58 28.44
CA TYR A 161 -5.96 -9.38 27.20
C TYR A 161 -7.37 -9.91 26.93
N THR A 162 -7.73 -9.96 25.65
CA THR A 162 -8.88 -10.74 25.15
C THR A 162 -8.33 -11.85 24.27
N THR A 163 -8.86 -13.06 24.42
CA THR A 163 -8.60 -14.15 23.48
C THR A 163 -9.47 -13.98 22.25
N ASP A 164 -8.96 -14.37 21.09
CA ASP A 164 -9.79 -14.51 19.90
C ASP A 164 -10.97 -15.46 20.12
N PRO A 165 -12.03 -15.40 19.29
CA PRO A 165 -13.18 -16.31 19.39
C PRO A 165 -12.81 -17.79 19.33
N ASP A 166 -11.70 -18.14 18.67
CA ASP A 166 -11.18 -19.50 18.55
C ASP A 166 -10.07 -19.84 19.57
N GLY A 167 -9.67 -18.87 20.42
CA GLY A 167 -8.65 -19.03 21.46
C GLY A 167 -7.21 -19.14 20.95
N SER A 168 -6.95 -18.98 19.64
CA SER A 168 -5.63 -19.24 19.05
C SER A 168 -4.62 -18.10 19.22
N TYR A 169 -5.09 -16.89 19.56
CA TYR A 169 -4.23 -15.72 19.76
C TYR A 169 -4.59 -14.95 21.04
N VAL A 170 -3.58 -14.30 21.63
CA VAL A 170 -3.69 -13.39 22.77
C VAL A 170 -3.58 -11.95 22.27
N CYS A 171 -4.64 -11.16 22.41
CA CYS A 171 -4.70 -9.78 21.91
C CYS A 171 -4.43 -8.75 23.01
N TYR A 172 -3.54 -7.80 22.73
CA TYR A 172 -3.13 -6.70 23.59
C TYR A 172 -3.86 -5.42 23.17
N ARG A 173 -4.41 -4.70 24.15
CA ARG A 173 -4.96 -3.35 23.96
C ARG A 173 -3.90 -2.29 24.32
N PRO A 174 -3.79 -1.19 23.55
CA PRO A 174 -3.00 -0.03 23.98
C PRO A 174 -3.58 0.52 25.29
N VAL A 175 -2.71 0.85 26.24
CA VAL A 175 -3.10 1.64 27.43
C VAL A 175 -3.06 3.11 26.99
N HIS A 176 -4.17 3.83 27.15
CA HIS A 176 -4.26 5.26 26.87
C HIS A 176 -3.47 6.09 27.88
#